data_AF-A0A0P4UNQ0-F1
#
_entry.id   AF-A0A0P4UNQ0-F1
#
_cell.length_a   1.000
_cell.length_b   1.000
_cell.length_c   1.000
_cell.angle_alpha   90.00
_cell.angle_beta   90.00
_cell.angle_gamma   90.00
#
_symmetry.space_group_name_H-M   'P 1'
#
loop_
_entity.id
_entity.type
_entity.pdbx_description
1 polymer ?
#
loop_
_entity_poly.entity_id
_entity_poly.type
_entity_poly.pdbx_seq_one_letter_code
_entity_poly.pdbx_strand_id
1 'polypeptide(L)' 'MIEDQSHPYAVSHGSIEEYRAAVYFESLWLWKEKDPVCRANIARQLAEFAATLADLEAGKAAKIKEQASSEAA' A
#
# COMPACT_ATOMS: atom_id res chain seq x y z
N MET A 1 -30.74 -2.73 0.79
CA MET A 1 -29.78 -1.91 0.04
C MET A 1 -28.85 -1.32 1.07
N ILE A 2 -27.62 -1.83 1.18
CA ILE A 2 -26.63 -1.27 2.11
C ILE A 2 -26.04 -0.08 1.37
N GLU A 3 -26.32 1.11 1.87
CA GLU A 3 -25.77 2.36 1.34
C GLU A 3 -24.26 2.34 1.52
N ASP A 4 -23.54 2.53 0.41
CA ASP A 4 -22.10 2.74 0.39
C ASP A 4 -21.80 4.08 1.07
N GLN A 5 -21.53 4.04 2.37
CA GLN A 5 -21.05 5.20 3.13
C GLN A 5 -19.55 5.40 2.89
N SER A 6 -19.19 5.68 1.65
CA SER A 6 -17.86 6.13 1.29
C SER A 6 -17.65 7.54 1.81
N HIS A 7 -17.00 7.66 2.97
CA HIS A 7 -16.54 8.95 3.48
C HIS A 7 -15.45 9.49 2.53
N PRO A 8 -15.45 10.80 2.19
CA PRO A 8 -14.51 11.38 1.22
C PRO A 8 -13.03 11.32 1.64
N TYR A 9 -12.75 10.91 2.88
CA TYR A 9 -11.42 10.73 3.44
C TYR A 9 -11.07 9.26 3.71
N ALA A 10 -11.99 8.33 3.41
CA ALA A 10 -11.74 6.91 3.57
C ALA A 10 -10.84 6.45 2.42
N VAL A 11 -9.65 5.98 2.77
CA VAL A 11 -8.81 5.24 1.84
C VAL A 11 -9.51 3.90 1.58
N SER A 12 -9.76 3.57 0.31
CA SER A 12 -10.44 2.32 0.00
C SER A 12 -9.56 1.13 0.34
N HIS A 13 -10.20 0.08 0.86
CA HIS A 13 -9.49 -1.15 1.20
C HIS A 13 -8.89 -1.79 -0.05
N GLY A 14 -7.64 -2.23 0.04
CA GLY A 14 -6.83 -2.75 -1.06
C GLY A 14 -6.26 -1.67 -1.98
N SER A 15 -6.43 -0.38 -1.69
CA SER A 15 -5.87 0.68 -2.54
C SER A 15 -4.36 0.81 -2.39
N ILE A 16 -3.71 1.36 -3.42
CA ILE A 16 -2.28 1.62 -3.38
C ILE A 16 -1.92 2.64 -2.29
N GLU A 17 -2.80 3.61 -2.02
CA GLU A 17 -2.66 4.58 -0.94
C GLU A 17 -2.69 3.92 0.45
N GLU A 18 -3.53 2.89 0.64
CA GLU A 18 -3.56 2.11 1.90
C GLU A 18 -2.22 1.43 2.15
N TYR A 19 -1.68 0.72 1.15
CA TYR A 19 -0.42 0.02 1.29
C TYR A 19 0.77 0.98 1.46
N ARG A 20 0.74 2.17 0.83
CA ARG A 20 1.74 3.23 1.11
C ARG A 20 1.69 3.67 2.57
N ALA A 21 0.51 3.89 3.12
CA ALA A 21 0.34 4.27 4.52
C ALA A 21 0.78 3.14 5.46
N ALA A 22 0.40 1.89 5.18
CA ALA A 22 0.78 0.72 5.97
C ALA A 22 2.30 0.56 6.04
N VAL A 23 2.99 0.61 4.91
CA VAL A 23 4.47 0.55 4.85
C VAL A 23 5.10 1.68 5.68
N TYR A 24 4.57 2.90 5.58
CA TYR A 24 5.07 4.04 6.36
C TYR A 24 4.91 3.82 7.87
N PHE A 25 3.71 3.47 8.34
CA PHE A 25 3.45 3.30 9.76
C PHE A 25 4.20 2.11 10.36
N GLU A 26 4.25 0.97 9.66
CA GLU A 26 5.00 -0.21 10.13
C GLU A 26 6.51 0.06 10.17
N SER A 27 7.05 0.83 9.22
CA SER A 27 8.46 1.25 9.25
C SER A 27 8.75 2.14 10.48
N LEU A 28 7.84 3.06 10.80
CA LEU A 28 7.96 3.89 12.00
C LEU A 28 7.86 3.09 13.30
N TRP A 29 6.97 2.10 13.35
CA TRP A 29 6.81 1.23 14.50
C TRP A 29 8.02 0.33 14.68
N LEU A 30 8.54 -0.26 13.61
CA LEU A 30 9.74 -1.08 13.62
C LEU A 30 10.93 -0.34 14.25
N TRP A 31 11.09 0.94 13.89
CA TRP A 31 12.16 1.78 14.41
C TRP A 31 12.02 2.10 15.91
N LYS A 32 10.78 2.25 16.39
CA LYS A 32 10.48 2.62 17.78
C LYS A 32 10.41 1.42 18.73
N GLU A 33 10.15 0.23 18.21
CA GLU A 33 9.92 -0.98 19.01
C GLU A 33 11.20 -1.52 19.67
N LYS A 34 11.11 -1.78 20.97
CA LYS A 34 12.21 -2.28 21.79
C LYS A 34 12.18 -3.80 21.93
N ASP A 35 10.98 -4.38 22.00
CA ASP A 35 10.80 -5.83 22.14
C ASP A 35 11.24 -6.55 20.86
N PRO A 36 12.20 -7.50 20.93
CA PRO A 36 12.70 -8.22 19.77
C PRO A 36 11.65 -9.12 19.09
N VAL A 37 10.71 -9.69 19.85
CA VAL A 37 9.64 -10.54 19.31
C VAL A 37 8.64 -9.69 18.54
N CYS A 38 8.21 -8.56 19.12
CA CYS A 38 7.33 -7.61 18.44
C CYS A 38 8.00 -7.06 17.18
N ARG A 39 9.26 -6.66 17.28
CA ARG A 39 10.03 -6.13 16.15
C ARG A 39 10.17 -7.14 15.01
N ALA A 40 10.36 -8.44 15.32
CA ALA A 40 10.39 -9.49 14.31
C ALA A 40 9.05 -9.66 13.59
N ASN A 41 7.93 -9.52 14.30
CA ASN A 41 6.60 -9.60 13.69
C ASN A 41 6.28 -8.39 12.82
N ILE A 42 6.57 -7.18 13.30
CA ILE A 42 6.46 -5.93 12.52
C ILE A 42 7.29 -6.02 11.25
N ALA A 43 8.54 -6.52 11.33
CA ALA A 43 9.40 -6.67 10.17
C ALA A 43 8.80 -7.60 9.10
N ARG A 44 8.13 -8.68 9.54
CA ARG A 44 7.44 -9.61 8.63
C ARG A 44 6.24 -8.95 7.95
N GLN A 45 5.39 -8.27 8.72
CA GLN A 45 4.24 -7.55 8.17
C GLN A 45 4.67 -6.45 7.21
N LEU A 46 5.70 -5.68 7.57
CA LEU A 46 6.28 -4.66 6.70
C LEU A 46 6.76 -5.24 5.37
N ALA A 47 7.41 -6.41 5.38
CA ALA A 47 7.85 -7.07 4.15
C ALA A 47 6.67 -7.48 3.26
N GLU A 48 5.60 -8.03 3.84
CA GLU A 48 4.38 -8.41 3.12
C GLU A 48 3.67 -7.20 2.48
N PHE A 49 3.55 -6.09 3.23
CA PHE A 49 2.98 -4.84 2.72
C PHE A 49 3.85 -4.20 1.64
N ALA A 50 5.17 -4.21 1.83
CA ALA A 50 6.10 -3.66 0.83
C ALA A 50 6.09 -4.47 -0.47
N ALA A 51 5.99 -5.80 -0.40
CA ALA A 51 5.86 -6.66 -1.57
C ALA A 51 4.55 -6.35 -2.32
N THR A 52 3.43 -6.31 -1.61
CA THR A 52 2.12 -5.98 -2.21
C THR A 52 2.12 -4.58 -2.84
N LEU A 53 2.71 -3.60 -2.16
CA LEU A 53 2.84 -2.25 -2.69
C LEU A 53 3.65 -2.22 -3.99
N ALA A 54 4.76 -2.97 -4.05
CA ALA A 54 5.61 -3.03 -5.24
C ALA A 54 4.82 -3.55 -6.46
N ASP A 55 4.02 -4.60 -6.28
CA ASP A 55 3.18 -5.15 -7.35
C ASP A 55 2.11 -4.15 -7.81
N LEU A 56 1.47 -3.44 -6.88
CA LEU A 56 0.47 -2.41 -7.19
C LEU A 56 1.09 -1.22 -7.94
N GLU A 57 2.26 -0.75 -7.53
CA GLU A 57 2.99 0.33 -8.22
C GLU A 57 3.43 -0.10 -9.61
N ALA A 58 3.93 -1.32 -9.78
CA ALA A 58 4.28 -1.88 -11.08
C ALA A 58 3.05 -1.95 -12.00
N GLY A 59 1.92 -2.42 -11.49
CA GLY A 59 0.64 -2.45 -12.22
C GLY A 59 0.16 -1.05 -12.61
N LYS A 60 0.29 -0.06 -11.71
CA LYS A 60 -0.04 1.34 -12.00
C LYS A 60 0.87 1.92 -13.08
N ALA A 61 2.18 1.67 -13.00
CA ALA A 61 3.15 2.11 -14.00
C ALA A 61 2.90 1.50 -15.38
N ALA A 62 2.54 0.22 -15.45
CA ALA A 62 2.20 -0.45 -16.71
C ALA A 62 0.97 0.19 -17.38
N LYS A 63 -0.09 0.47 -16.61
CA LYS A 63 -1.30 1.13 -17.13
C LYS A 63 -1.03 2.53 -17.67
N ILE A 64 -0.20 3.31 -16.98
CA ILE A 64 0.19 4.66 -17.43
C ILE A 64 0.94 4.58 -18.78
N LYS A 65 1.85 3.60 -18.92
CA LYS A 65 2.58 3.39 -20.19
C LYS A 65 1.67 3.00 -21.34
N GLU A 66 0.69 2.13 -21.09
CA GLU A 66 -0.29 1.69 -22.09
C GLU A 66 -1.17 2.86 -22.57
N GLN A 67 -1.68 3.67 -21.63
CA GLN A 67 -2.47 4.87 -21.95
C GLN A 67 -1.67 5.88 -22.78
N ALA A 68 -0.42 6.15 -22.40
CA ALA A 68 0.46 7.04 -23.16
C ALA A 68 0.76 6.53 -24.58
N SER A 69 0.84 5.21 -24.77
CA SER A 69 1.03 4.62 -26.11
C SER A 69 -0.23 4.66 -26.97
N SER A 70 -1.42 4.63 -26.35
CA SER A 70 -2.70 4.70 -27.07
C SER A 70 -3.11 6.12 -27.45
N GLU A 71 -2.65 7.14 -26.72
CA GLU A 71 -2.92 8.56 -27.03
C GLU A 71 -1.98 9.11 -28.12
N ALA A 72 -0.87 8.42 -28.39
CA ALA A 72 0.13 8.82 -29.40
C ALA A 72 -0.07 8.15 -30.78
N ALA A 73 -1.08 7.30 -30.93
CA ALA A 73 -1.44 6.59 -32.17
C ALA A 73 -2.74 7.15 -32.76
#